data_AF-A0A3N1Y3E7-F1
#
_entry.id   AF-A0A3N1Y3E7-F1
#
_cell.length_a   1.000
_cell.length_b   1.000
_cell.length_c   1.000
_cell.angle_alpha   90.00
_cell.angle_beta   90.00
_cell.angle_gamma   90.00
#
_symmetry.space_group_name_H-M   'P 1'
#
loop_
_entity.id
_entity.type
_entity.pdbx_description
1 polymer ?
#
loop_
_entity_poly.entity_id
_entity_poly.type
_entity_poly.pdbx_seq_one_letter_code
_entity_poly.pdbx_strand_id
1 'polypeptide(L)' 'MLLTLWLDGVQQDARTDAVSLRQYDGHWRAGRQTLAGWPNAGGYAFTGDVDTVRVYDDVLDASTIAAHHAAGR' A
#
# COMPACT_ATOMS: atom_id res chain seq x y z
N MET A 1 3.07 13.80 9.10
CA MET A 1 3.66 12.84 8.14
C MET A 1 2.82 12.89 6.86
N LEU A 2 3.35 12.52 5.70
CA LEU A 2 2.60 12.54 4.45
C LEU A 2 2.37 11.10 3.99
N LEU A 3 1.13 10.71 3.74
CA LEU A 3 0.83 9.47 3.03
C LEU A 3 0.92 9.77 1.53
N THR A 4 1.77 9.04 0.80
CA THR A 4 1.91 9.20 -0.65
C THR A 4 1.49 7.94 -1.39
N LEU A 5 0.80 8.10 -2.52
CA LEU A 5 0.50 7.02 -3.45
C LEU A 5 1.46 7.11 -4.64
N TRP A 6 2.08 6.00 -4.98
CA TRP A 6 2.98 5.86 -6.13
C TRP A 6 2.48 4.76 -7.05
N LEU A 7 2.59 4.98 -8.36
CA LEU A 7 2.31 3.99 -9.40
C LEU A 7 3.48 4.00 -10.39
N ASP A 8 3.99 2.82 -10.72
CA ASP A 8 5.11 2.63 -11.67
C ASP A 8 6.33 3.52 -11.36
N GLY A 9 6.63 3.68 -10.06
CA GLY A 9 7.74 4.52 -9.60
C GLY A 9 7.47 6.03 -9.56
N VAL A 10 6.25 6.49 -9.87
CA VAL A 10 5.88 7.92 -9.96
C VAL A 10 4.79 8.26 -8.94
N GLN A 11 4.98 9.37 -8.20
CA GLN A 11 4.00 9.85 -7.24
C GLN A 11 2.73 10.34 -7.95
N GLN A 12 1.58 9.80 -7.56
CA GLN A 12 0.27 10.14 -8.11
C GLN A 12 -0.50 11.09 -7.20
N ASP A 13 -0.40 10.90 -5.89
CA ASP A 13 -1.18 11.67 -4.94
C ASP A 13 -0.52 11.69 -3.55
N ALA A 14 -1.00 12.59 -2.70
CA ALA A 14 -0.55 12.72 -1.33
C ALA A 14 -1.67 13.22 -0.41
N ARG A 15 -1.70 12.69 0.81
CA ARG A 15 -2.63 13.08 1.87
C ARG A 15 -1.89 13.42 3.16
N THR A 16 -2.36 14.48 3.82
CA THR A 16 -1.80 14.97 5.10
C THR A 16 -2.62 14.53 6.32
N ASP A 17 -3.82 14.01 6.10
CA ASP A 17 -4.79 13.64 7.14
C ASP A 17 -4.72 12.16 7.55
N ALA A 18 -4.06 11.32 6.76
CA ALA A 18 -3.89 9.88 7.01
C ALA A 18 -2.52 9.57 7.65
N VAL A 19 -2.31 9.99 8.90
CA VAL A 19 -0.98 9.97 9.56
C VAL A 19 -0.83 9.01 10.74
N SER A 20 -1.93 8.38 11.18
CA SER A 20 -1.91 7.44 12.30
C SER A 20 -2.19 6.02 11.84
N LEU A 21 -1.24 5.12 12.09
CA LEU A 21 -1.45 3.69 11.91
C LEU A 21 -2.41 3.16 12.98
N ARG A 22 -3.36 2.32 12.56
CA ARG A 22 -4.12 1.51 13.50
C ARG A 22 -3.25 0.33 13.93
N GLN A 23 -3.01 0.23 15.23
CA GLN A 23 -2.26 -0.88 15.82
C GLN A 23 -3.14 -2.13 15.87
N TYR A 24 -2.56 -3.26 15.48
CA TYR A 24 -3.22 -4.57 15.52
C TYR A 24 -2.22 -5.61 16.02
N ASP A 25 -2.66 -6.47 16.94
CA ASP A 25 -1.94 -7.70 17.25
C ASP A 25 -2.27 -8.73 16.16
N GLY A 26 -1.28 -9.09 15.34
CA GLY A 26 -1.47 -10.08 14.30
C GLY A 26 -0.41 -10.04 13.19
N HIS A 27 -0.80 -10.57 12.03
CA HIS A 27 0.07 -10.68 10.85
C HIS A 27 -0.48 -9.85 9.69
N TRP A 28 0.43 -9.28 8.90
CA TRP A 28 0.11 -8.70 7.61
C TRP A 28 -0.40 -9.77 6.64
N ARG A 29 -1.32 -9.38 5.76
CA ARG A 29 -1.87 -10.23 4.70
C ARG A 29 -1.96 -9.41 3.42
N ALA A 30 -1.76 -10.05 2.28
CA ALA A 30 -1.96 -9.48 0.96
C ALA A 30 -3.05 -10.22 0.20
N GLY A 31 -3.70 -9.56 -0.76
CA GLY A 31 -4.75 -10.16 -1.61
C GLY A 31 -6.13 -10.31 -0.95
N ARG A 32 -6.28 -9.99 0.35
CA ARG A 32 -7.57 -10.02 1.04
C ARG A 32 -7.61 -9.06 2.23
N GLN A 33 -8.68 -8.27 2.34
CA GLN A 33 -8.96 -7.45 3.53
C GLN A 33 -10.47 -7.19 3.69
N THR A 34 -10.93 -6.95 4.93
CA THR A 34 -12.30 -6.50 5.18
C THR A 34 -12.50 -5.05 4.72
N LEU A 35 -13.57 -4.80 3.97
CA LEU A 35 -14.03 -3.46 3.56
C LEU A 35 -15.26 -3.02 4.34
N ALA A 36 -15.54 -3.68 5.48
CA ALA A 36 -16.68 -3.35 6.32
C ALA A 36 -16.67 -1.85 6.68
N GLY A 37 -17.76 -1.15 6.34
CA GLY A 37 -17.92 0.29 6.58
C GLY A 37 -17.53 1.20 5.40
N TRP A 38 -17.00 0.66 4.30
CA TRP A 38 -16.73 1.46 3.10
C TRP A 38 -18.00 1.63 2.25
N PRO A 39 -18.29 2.84 1.73
CA PRO A 39 -19.35 3.02 0.75
C PRO A 39 -19.11 2.18 -0.49
N ASN A 40 -20.16 1.52 -1.02
CA ASN A 40 -20.10 0.71 -2.23
C ASN A 40 -19.03 -0.40 -2.21
N ALA A 41 -18.78 -1.00 -1.05
CA ALA A 41 -17.81 -2.08 -0.93
C ALA A 41 -18.19 -3.30 -1.78
N GLY A 42 -17.24 -3.76 -2.60
CA GLY A 42 -17.34 -5.01 -3.37
C GLY A 42 -16.81 -6.22 -2.60
N GLY A 43 -16.38 -7.26 -3.32
CA GLY A 43 -15.77 -8.45 -2.74
C GLY A 43 -14.49 -8.14 -1.95
N TYR A 44 -14.20 -8.97 -0.95
CA TYR A 44 -13.08 -8.79 -0.01
C TYR A 44 -11.76 -9.43 -0.46
N ALA A 45 -11.77 -10.10 -1.62
CA ALA A 45 -10.63 -10.81 -2.19
C ALA A 45 -10.25 -10.19 -3.54
N PHE A 46 -8.95 -10.05 -3.76
CA PHE A 46 -8.41 -9.69 -5.07
C PHE A 46 -8.49 -10.90 -6.02
N THR A 47 -8.94 -10.66 -7.26
CA THR A 47 -8.97 -11.69 -8.31
C THR A 47 -7.87 -11.39 -9.32
N GLY A 48 -6.78 -12.17 -9.26
CA GLY A 48 -5.61 -12.02 -10.11
C GLY A 48 -4.34 -12.46 -9.39
N ASP A 49 -3.21 -12.27 -10.04
CA ASP A 49 -1.90 -12.59 -9.48
C ASP A 49 -1.33 -11.40 -8.69
N VAL A 50 -0.77 -11.70 -7.53
CA VAL A 50 -0.03 -10.75 -6.70
C VAL A 50 1.33 -11.37 -6.40
N ASP A 51 2.39 -10.59 -6.60
CA ASP A 51 3.73 -11.02 -6.29
C ASP A 51 4.50 -9.86 -5.62
N THR A 52 5.51 -10.20 -4.83
CA THR A 52 6.54 -9.28 -4.36
C THR A 52 6.03 -8.19 -3.41
N VAL A 53 5.15 -8.59 -2.48
CA VAL A 53 4.69 -7.72 -1.40
C VAL A 53 5.80 -7.51 -0.38
N ARG A 54 6.11 -6.24 -0.11
CA ARG A 54 7.10 -5.82 0.88
C ARG A 54 6.48 -4.79 1.83
N VAL A 55 6.88 -4.88 3.09
CA VAL A 55 6.49 -3.93 4.15
C VAL A 55 7.78 -3.47 4.82
N TYR A 56 7.89 -2.16 5.00
CA TYR A 56 9.03 -1.49 5.62
C TYR A 56 8.55 -0.80 6.90
N ASP A 57 9.44 -0.67 7.88
CA ASP A 57 9.19 0.05 9.12
C ASP A 57 9.59 1.54 9.02
N ASP A 58 10.10 1.96 7.87
CA ASP A 58 10.46 3.32 7.51
C ASP A 58 9.74 3.83 6.25
N VAL A 59 9.79 5.15 6.05
CA VAL A 59 9.23 5.80 4.86
C VAL A 59 10.28 5.80 3.76
N LEU A 60 10.00 5.10 2.66
CA LEU A 60 10.90 5.06 1.51
C LEU A 60 10.96 6.40 0.78
N ASP A 61 12.15 6.76 0.31
CA ASP A 61 12.32 7.90 -0.59
C ASP A 61 11.97 7.57 -2.05
N ALA A 62 11.82 8.62 -2.86
CA ALA A 62 11.45 8.51 -4.27
C ALA A 62 12.47 7.67 -5.08
N SER A 63 13.75 7.73 -4.72
CA SER A 63 14.80 7.00 -5.44
C SER A 63 14.70 5.49 -5.23
N THR A 64 14.37 5.08 -4.00
CA THR A 64 14.18 3.68 -3.62
C THR A 64 12.95 3.10 -4.30
N ILE A 65 11.85 3.88 -4.33
CA ILE A 65 10.61 3.49 -5.02
C ILE A 65 10.86 3.32 -6.54
N ALA A 66 11.58 4.26 -7.17
CA ALA A 66 11.92 4.15 -8.59
C ALA A 66 12.84 2.94 -8.89
N ALA A 67 13.78 2.65 -7.99
CA ALA A 67 14.68 1.50 -8.13
C ALA A 67 13.94 0.16 -8.01
N HIS A 68 12.95 0.06 -7.12
CA HIS A 68 12.06 -1.10 -7.02
C HIS A 68 11.34 -1.36 -8.35
N HIS A 69 10.66 -0.33 -8.86
CA HIS A 69 9.95 -0.44 -10.14
C HIS A 69 10.90 -0.85 -11.29
N ALA A 70 12.08 -0.23 -11.40
CA ALA A 70 13.07 -0.54 -12.44
C ALA A 70 13.63 -1.98 -12.36
N ALA A 71 13.67 -2.57 -11.15
CA ALA A 71 14.02 -3.98 -10.96
C ALA A 71 12.89 -4.95 -11.39
N GLY A 72 11.79 -4.42 -11.94
CA GLY A 72 10.61 -5.16 -12.37
C GLY A 72 9.61 -5.42 -11.25
N ARG A 73 9.67 -4.65 -10.15
CA ARG A 73 8.95 -4.88 -8.89
C ARG A 73 8.85 -3.60 -8.06
#